data_AF-A0A921SXL3-F1
#
_entry.id   AF-A0A921SXL3-F1
#
_cell.length_a   1.000
_cell.length_b   1.000
_cell.length_c   1.000
_cell.angle_alpha   90.00
_cell.angle_beta   90.00
_cell.angle_gamma   90.00
#
_symmetry.space_group_name_H-M   'P 1'
#
loop_
_entity.id
_entity.type
_entity.pdbx_description
1 polymer ?
#
loop_
_entity_poly.entity_id
_entity_poly.type
_entity_poly.pdbx_seq_one_letter_code
_entity_poly.pdbx_strand_id
1 'polypeptide(L)'
;MASREQRVEVDGRRLKLSNLDKVLYPSTGTTKGEVIDYYRRIAPLLIPQAAQRPATRKRWVDGVGTAEKPGKVFFRKDLEDHAPDWVPRADIEHSDGVSTYPLIDETAVLAWLAQLAALEIHTPQWRFTADLEPDNPDRLVLDLDPGEGADLIDCARVAGWCREILTDMGLETYPVTSGSKGIHLYAPLDGDSTADEIATVAHQLARALEEDHPDHVVSDMKKSLRRGKVLVDWSQNNGHKTTICPYSLRGRLEPTVAAPRTWEEVEDPQLRHLGMDEVLELAEAGEDPIAPLGLTAQASGASTLQARDRLEVYRSKRDPEKTPEPVPQARSGADAADAAQEALEASAPMFVIQEHHASRLHWDFRLQHSGVLVSWAVPKGPPLETDVNRLAVQTEDHPLEYGTFEGTIPEAEYGGGEVTIWDTGSIEIEKWREGREVIVVCHGRPDGGLGGIPRRYALIHTGGMGSSRKTAAAQEKAQANWLL
;
A
#
# COMPACT_ATOMS: atom_id res chain seq x y z
N MET A 1 -36.11 28.10 13.38
CA MET A 1 -36.99 27.08 12.78
C MET A 1 -36.88 25.83 13.63
N ALA A 2 -37.99 25.20 14.01
CA ALA A 2 -37.95 23.94 14.77
C ALA A 2 -37.18 22.89 13.95
N SER A 3 -36.25 22.16 14.57
CA SER A 3 -35.54 21.08 13.88
C SER A 3 -36.57 20.04 13.45
N ARG A 4 -36.74 19.88 12.13
CA ARG A 4 -37.57 18.80 11.59
C ARG A 4 -36.76 17.52 11.76
N GLU A 5 -37.09 16.75 12.78
CA GLU A 5 -36.45 15.49 13.09
C GLU A 5 -37.23 14.35 12.44
N GLN A 6 -36.52 13.39 11.88
CA GLN A 6 -37.09 12.19 11.27
C GLN A 6 -36.37 10.97 11.83
N ARG A 7 -37.14 9.91 12.09
CA ARG A 7 -36.59 8.60 12.43
C ARG A 7 -36.65 7.74 11.18
N VAL A 8 -35.50 7.21 10.78
CA VAL A 8 -35.37 6.33 9.61
C VAL A 8 -34.75 5.01 10.04
N GLU A 9 -34.93 3.98 9.23
CA GLU A 9 -34.29 2.70 9.39
C GLU A 9 -33.33 2.49 8.21
N VAL A 10 -32.07 2.17 8.49
CA VAL A 10 -31.03 1.84 7.50
C VAL A 10 -30.41 0.53 7.95
N ASP A 11 -30.50 -0.50 7.11
CA ASP A 11 -29.98 -1.86 7.39
C ASP A 11 -30.38 -2.39 8.79
N GLY A 12 -31.64 -2.17 9.18
CA GLY A 12 -32.18 -2.60 10.48
C GLY A 12 -31.76 -1.72 11.68
N ARG A 13 -30.95 -0.68 11.48
CA ARG A 13 -30.58 0.30 12.51
C ARG A 13 -31.51 1.51 12.48
N ARG A 14 -31.99 1.92 13.65
CA ARG A 14 -32.80 3.13 13.80
C ARG A 14 -31.92 4.36 13.97
N LEU A 15 -32.08 5.33 13.07
CA LEU A 15 -31.31 6.57 13.04
C LEU A 15 -32.24 7.78 13.25
N LYS A 16 -31.73 8.77 13.98
CA LYS A 16 -32.38 10.07 14.14
C LYS A 16 -31.68 11.08 13.23
N LEU A 17 -32.35 11.44 12.14
CA LEU A 17 -31.89 12.47 11.22
C LEU A 17 -32.57 13.80 11.54
N SER A 18 -31.88 14.91 11.28
CA SER A 18 -32.40 16.25 11.53
C SER A 18 -31.86 17.22 10.51
N ASN A 19 -32.50 18.37 10.28
CA ASN A 19 -31.94 19.46 9.46
C ASN A 19 -31.45 18.99 8.07
N LEU A 20 -32.22 18.12 7.40
CA LEU A 20 -31.83 17.55 6.11
C LEU A 20 -31.63 18.62 5.03
N ASP A 21 -32.46 19.66 5.05
CA ASP A 21 -32.39 20.80 4.12
C ASP A 21 -31.23 21.78 4.44
N LYS A 22 -30.40 21.50 5.45
CA LYS A 22 -29.26 22.36 5.80
C LYS A 22 -28.21 22.27 4.70
N VAL A 23 -27.92 23.38 4.05
CA VAL A 23 -26.83 23.49 3.06
C VAL A 23 -25.48 23.30 3.76
N LEU A 24 -24.72 22.30 3.32
CA LEU A 24 -23.34 22.03 3.76
C LEU A 24 -22.30 22.54 2.75
N TYR A 25 -22.64 22.59 1.45
CA TYR A 25 -21.81 23.20 0.41
C TYR A 25 -22.55 24.38 -0.25
N PRO A 26 -22.29 25.63 0.17
CA PRO A 26 -23.00 26.79 -0.35
C PRO A 26 -22.83 27.06 -1.85
N SER A 27 -21.70 26.66 -2.44
CA SER A 27 -21.41 26.93 -3.86
C SER A 27 -22.33 26.15 -4.82
N THR A 28 -22.67 24.92 -4.44
CA THR A 28 -23.52 23.99 -5.20
C THR A 28 -24.93 23.90 -4.64
N GLY A 29 -25.16 24.42 -3.42
CA GLY A 29 -26.42 24.25 -2.69
C GLY A 29 -26.56 22.87 -2.02
N THR A 30 -25.53 22.02 -2.07
CA THR A 30 -25.61 20.65 -1.55
C THR A 30 -25.94 20.63 -0.08
N THR A 31 -27.00 19.90 0.24
CA THR A 31 -27.64 19.78 1.54
C THR A 31 -27.10 18.60 2.34
N LYS A 32 -27.39 18.58 3.64
CA LYS A 32 -27.06 17.44 4.50
C LYS A 32 -27.80 16.17 4.09
N GLY A 33 -29.05 16.29 3.62
CA GLY A 33 -29.81 15.17 3.10
C GLY A 33 -29.10 14.49 1.92
N GLU A 34 -28.58 15.28 0.97
CA GLU A 34 -27.84 14.77 -0.18
C GLU A 34 -26.50 14.15 0.24
N VAL A 35 -25.79 14.74 1.21
CA VAL A 35 -24.56 14.11 1.77
C VAL A 35 -24.85 12.77 2.43
N ILE A 36 -25.97 12.64 3.15
CA ILE A 36 -26.39 11.36 3.74
C ILE A 36 -26.75 10.35 2.63
N ASP A 37 -27.46 10.78 1.59
CA ASP A 37 -27.82 9.91 0.47
C ASP A 37 -26.59 9.43 -0.32
N TYR A 38 -25.63 10.32 -0.59
CA TYR A 38 -24.34 9.97 -1.18
C TYR A 38 -23.66 8.85 -0.39
N TYR A 39 -23.46 9.05 0.92
CA TYR A 39 -22.78 8.07 1.76
C TYR A 39 -23.54 6.75 1.89
N ARG A 40 -24.87 6.78 1.81
CA ARG A 40 -25.70 5.57 1.75
C ARG A 40 -25.52 4.82 0.44
N ARG A 41 -25.50 5.52 -0.71
CA ARG A 41 -25.42 4.91 -2.05
C ARG A 41 -24.02 4.40 -2.37
N ILE A 42 -22.97 5.11 -1.92
CA ILE A 42 -21.57 4.72 -2.15
C ILE A 42 -21.08 3.67 -1.14
N ALA A 43 -21.85 3.39 -0.09
CA ALA A 43 -21.48 2.47 0.98
C ALA A 43 -20.95 1.11 0.49
N PRO A 44 -21.53 0.45 -0.55
CA PRO A 44 -21.03 -0.83 -1.05
C PRO A 44 -19.57 -0.76 -1.54
N LEU A 45 -19.10 0.39 -2.03
CA LEU A 45 -17.72 0.58 -2.51
C LEU A 45 -16.81 1.19 -1.43
N LEU A 46 -17.34 2.08 -0.59
CA LEU A 46 -16.56 2.72 0.48
C LEU A 46 -16.25 1.76 1.64
N ILE A 47 -17.24 0.97 2.09
CA ILE A 47 -17.08 0.10 3.26
C ILE A 47 -15.92 -0.88 3.10
N PRO A 48 -15.73 -1.60 1.97
CA PRO A 48 -14.56 -2.47 1.81
C PRO A 48 -13.20 -1.77 2.04
N GLN A 49 -13.12 -0.48 1.72
CA GLN A 49 -11.92 0.34 1.88
C GLN A 49 -11.72 0.88 3.31
N ALA A 50 -12.81 0.99 4.10
CA ALA A 50 -12.82 1.55 5.45
C ALA A 50 -13.02 0.53 6.57
N ALA A 51 -13.57 -0.64 6.27
CA ALA A 51 -13.99 -1.64 7.24
C ALA A 51 -12.82 -2.02 8.16
N GLN A 52 -13.11 -2.17 9.45
CA GLN A 52 -12.13 -2.49 10.49
C GLN A 52 -10.98 -1.46 10.63
N ARG A 53 -11.03 -0.31 9.97
CA ARG A 53 -10.07 0.78 10.18
C ARG A 53 -10.64 1.80 11.17
N PRO A 54 -9.84 2.32 12.11
CA PRO A 54 -10.30 3.41 12.99
C PRO A 54 -10.57 4.67 12.15
N ALA A 55 -11.82 5.11 12.11
CA ALA A 55 -12.20 6.26 11.31
C ALA A 55 -12.01 7.57 12.09
N THR A 56 -11.07 8.40 11.64
CA THR A 56 -10.97 9.79 12.05
C THR A 56 -11.95 10.63 11.22
N ARG A 57 -12.80 11.42 11.88
CA ARG A 57 -13.79 12.26 11.21
C ARG A 57 -13.34 13.69 11.16
N LYS A 58 -13.56 14.36 10.03
CA LYS A 58 -13.44 15.82 9.92
C LYS A 58 -14.80 16.42 9.64
N ARG A 59 -15.21 17.34 10.50
CA ARG A 59 -16.61 17.75 10.63
C ARG A 59 -16.80 19.23 10.34
N TRP A 60 -17.80 19.53 9.52
CA TRP A 60 -18.29 20.88 9.23
C TRP A 60 -19.75 20.99 9.63
N VAL A 61 -19.98 21.12 10.94
CA VAL A 61 -21.33 21.14 11.52
C VAL A 61 -22.22 22.18 10.85
N ASP A 62 -21.66 23.31 10.43
CA ASP A 62 -22.34 24.42 9.76
C ASP A 62 -22.05 24.53 8.25
N GLY A 63 -21.48 23.49 7.65
CA GLY A 63 -21.05 23.49 6.25
C GLY A 63 -19.66 24.11 6.03
N VAL A 64 -19.16 23.94 4.81
CA VAL A 64 -17.81 24.35 4.36
C VAL A 64 -17.63 25.86 4.21
N GLY A 65 -18.72 26.62 4.17
CA GLY A 65 -18.71 28.07 3.97
C GLY A 65 -18.44 28.48 2.52
N THR A 66 -17.97 29.71 2.32
CA THR A 66 -17.57 30.25 1.01
C THR A 66 -16.07 30.55 0.99
N ALA A 67 -15.55 30.96 -0.16
CA ALA A 67 -14.15 31.37 -0.27
C ALA A 67 -13.81 32.55 0.66
N GLU A 68 -14.74 33.50 0.81
CA GLU A 68 -14.59 34.69 1.65
C GLU A 68 -14.84 34.40 3.12
N LYS A 69 -15.70 33.42 3.42
CA LYS A 69 -16.06 33.03 4.78
C LYS A 69 -16.04 31.51 4.95
N PRO A 70 -14.84 30.92 5.13
CA PRO A 70 -14.71 29.49 5.37
C PRO A 70 -15.46 29.03 6.61
N GLY A 71 -16.09 27.86 6.52
CA GLY A 71 -16.80 27.22 7.62
C GLY A 71 -15.85 26.73 8.71
N LYS A 72 -16.36 26.63 9.94
CA LYS A 72 -15.59 26.05 11.05
C LYS A 72 -15.47 24.55 10.85
N VAL A 73 -14.26 24.05 11.05
CA VAL A 73 -13.92 22.63 10.93
C VAL A 73 -13.17 22.15 12.15
N PHE A 74 -13.37 20.89 12.53
CA PHE A 74 -12.54 20.21 13.51
C PHE A 74 -12.38 18.73 13.16
N PHE A 75 -11.26 18.16 13.59
CA PHE A 75 -11.02 16.73 13.57
C PHE A 75 -11.56 16.11 14.86
N ARG A 76 -12.09 14.91 14.75
CA ARG A 76 -12.55 14.11 15.88
C ARG A 76 -12.08 12.66 15.68
N LYS A 77 -11.25 12.22 16.62
CA LYS A 77 -10.72 10.86 16.71
C LYS A 77 -11.59 10.02 17.64
N ASP A 78 -11.76 10.51 18.85
CA ASP A 78 -12.58 9.86 19.87
C ASP A 78 -14.07 9.87 19.50
N LEU A 79 -14.77 8.78 19.76
CA LEU A 79 -16.17 8.55 19.45
C LEU A 79 -17.04 9.58 20.20
N GLU A 80 -18.19 9.91 19.62
CA GLU A 80 -19.14 10.80 20.27
C GLU A 80 -19.75 10.15 21.53
N ASP A 81 -19.81 10.88 22.66
CA ASP A 81 -20.45 10.39 23.90
C ASP A 81 -21.91 9.92 23.71
N HIS A 82 -22.58 10.49 22.70
CA HIS A 82 -23.95 10.19 22.31
C HIS A 82 -24.04 9.26 21.10
N ALA A 83 -22.95 8.59 20.74
CA ALA A 83 -22.95 7.59 19.69
C ALA A 83 -23.95 6.46 20.04
N PRO A 84 -24.73 5.98 19.06
CA PRO A 84 -25.57 4.81 19.28
C PRO A 84 -24.75 3.60 19.76
N ASP A 85 -25.34 2.80 20.63
CA ASP A 85 -24.74 1.61 21.22
C ASP A 85 -24.27 0.59 20.16
N TRP A 86 -25.02 0.52 19.07
CA TRP A 86 -24.77 -0.37 17.94
C TRP A 86 -23.59 0.02 17.05
N VAL A 87 -23.03 1.24 17.15
CA VAL A 87 -21.89 1.65 16.33
C VAL A 87 -20.67 0.79 16.72
N PRO A 88 -20.11 0.00 15.77
CA PRO A 88 -18.89 -0.75 16.01
C PRO A 88 -17.74 0.20 16.36
N ARG A 89 -16.90 -0.22 17.31
CA ARG A 89 -15.85 0.64 17.88
C ARG A 89 -14.65 -0.17 18.35
N ALA A 90 -13.50 0.48 18.38
CA ALA A 90 -12.27 -0.08 18.93
C ALA A 90 -11.44 1.00 19.62
N ASP A 91 -10.68 0.60 20.63
CA ASP A 91 -9.85 1.51 21.42
C ASP A 91 -8.42 1.55 20.87
N ILE A 92 -7.81 2.73 20.91
CA ILE A 92 -6.39 2.90 20.61
C ILE A 92 -5.74 3.62 21.77
N GLU A 93 -4.67 3.04 22.29
CA GLU A 93 -3.81 3.70 23.27
C GLU A 93 -2.90 4.71 22.56
N HIS A 94 -3.02 5.97 22.95
CA HIS A 94 -2.14 7.06 22.56
C HIS A 94 -1.30 7.50 23.76
N SER A 95 -0.26 8.28 23.49
CA SER A 95 0.65 8.80 24.53
C SER A 95 -0.06 9.64 25.61
N ASP A 96 -1.21 10.23 25.29
CA ASP A 96 -2.01 11.10 26.13
C ASP A 96 -3.28 10.42 26.68
N GLY A 97 -3.50 9.14 26.39
CA GLY A 97 -4.62 8.34 26.88
C GLY A 97 -5.24 7.44 25.82
N VAL A 98 -6.33 6.77 26.18
CA VAL A 98 -7.09 5.91 25.26
C VAL A 98 -8.13 6.74 24.52
N SER A 99 -8.26 6.52 23.21
CA SER A 99 -9.35 7.06 22.39
C SER A 99 -10.13 5.92 21.75
N THR A 100 -11.46 6.00 21.79
CA THR A 100 -12.34 5.03 21.13
C THR A 100 -12.67 5.52 19.73
N TYR A 101 -12.44 4.72 18.70
CA TYR A 101 -12.75 5.08 17.32
C TYR A 101 -13.98 4.31 16.80
N PRO A 102 -14.85 4.92 15.96
CA PRO A 102 -15.84 4.17 15.21
C PRO A 102 -15.19 3.34 14.11
N LEU A 103 -15.74 2.15 13.87
CA LEU A 103 -15.44 1.33 12.70
C LEU A 103 -16.61 1.42 11.72
N ILE A 104 -16.29 1.56 10.43
CA ILE A 104 -17.27 1.78 9.37
C ILE A 104 -17.51 0.47 8.64
N ASP A 105 -18.21 -0.44 9.32
CA ASP A 105 -18.44 -1.81 8.83
C ASP A 105 -19.85 -2.00 8.22
N GLU A 106 -20.72 -1.00 8.36
CA GLU A 106 -22.11 -1.05 7.87
C GLU A 106 -22.61 0.32 7.38
N THR A 107 -23.55 0.32 6.43
CA THR A 107 -24.12 1.54 5.80
C THR A 107 -24.72 2.48 6.84
N ALA A 108 -25.32 1.94 7.89
CA ALA A 108 -25.94 2.72 8.95
C ALA A 108 -24.92 3.60 9.69
N VAL A 109 -23.68 3.13 9.87
CA VAL A 109 -22.60 3.94 10.47
C VAL A 109 -22.26 5.12 9.56
N LEU A 110 -22.13 4.90 8.25
CA LEU A 110 -21.89 6.00 7.29
C LEU A 110 -23.00 7.05 7.32
N ALA A 111 -24.26 6.62 7.28
CA ALA A 111 -25.40 7.52 7.37
C ALA A 111 -25.42 8.32 8.69
N TRP A 112 -25.04 7.68 9.80
CA TRP A 112 -24.87 8.34 11.10
C TRP A 112 -23.74 9.38 11.10
N LEU A 113 -22.57 9.03 10.57
CA LEU A 113 -21.43 9.96 10.46
C LEU A 113 -21.78 11.17 9.58
N ALA A 114 -22.48 10.95 8.46
CA ALA A 114 -23.00 12.01 7.60
C ALA A 114 -24.00 12.92 8.33
N GLN A 115 -24.88 12.35 9.17
CA GLN A 115 -25.79 13.12 10.04
C GLN A 115 -25.05 14.01 11.04
N LEU A 116 -23.86 13.59 11.50
CA LEU A 116 -22.95 14.38 12.34
C LEU A 116 -22.15 15.44 11.55
N ALA A 117 -22.39 15.55 10.23
CA ALA A 117 -21.67 16.38 9.28
C ALA A 117 -20.17 16.06 9.21
N ALA A 118 -19.82 14.78 9.37
CA ALA A 118 -18.49 14.27 9.02
C ALA A 118 -18.39 14.19 7.50
N LEU A 119 -17.88 15.27 6.89
CA LEU A 119 -17.71 15.33 5.44
C LEU A 119 -16.53 14.47 5.00
N GLU A 120 -15.44 14.47 5.76
CA GLU A 120 -14.25 13.66 5.45
C GLU A 120 -14.09 12.51 6.45
N ILE A 121 -13.78 11.33 5.93
CA ILE A 121 -13.42 10.12 6.65
C ILE A 121 -11.96 9.84 6.35
N HIS A 122 -11.15 9.73 7.38
CA HIS A 122 -9.72 9.44 7.27
C HIS A 122 -9.41 8.12 7.96
N THR A 123 -8.68 7.24 7.30
CA THR A 123 -8.31 5.90 7.80
C THR A 123 -6.81 5.68 7.70
N PRO A 124 -6.20 4.91 8.62
CA PRO A 124 -4.81 4.46 8.47
C PRO A 124 -4.71 3.38 7.38
N GLN A 125 -3.49 2.88 7.16
CA GLN A 125 -3.23 1.82 6.19
C GLN A 125 -3.29 0.40 6.78
N TRP A 126 -3.61 0.28 8.06
CA TRP A 126 -3.82 -0.99 8.77
C TRP A 126 -5.29 -1.16 9.19
N ARG A 127 -5.67 -2.37 9.60
CA ARG A 127 -7.00 -2.74 10.13
C ARG A 127 -6.88 -3.34 11.53
N PHE A 128 -7.97 -3.31 12.28
CA PHE A 128 -8.11 -4.13 13.47
C PHE A 128 -8.35 -5.59 13.09
N THR A 129 -7.76 -6.50 13.86
CA THR A 129 -8.10 -7.92 13.83
C THR A 129 -9.48 -8.18 14.43
N ALA A 130 -9.96 -9.42 14.36
CA ALA A 130 -11.22 -9.83 15.00
C ALA A 130 -11.23 -9.62 16.53
N ASP A 131 -10.05 -9.65 17.16
CA ASP A 131 -9.88 -9.40 18.60
C ASP A 131 -9.70 -7.91 18.93
N LEU A 132 -9.88 -7.02 17.95
CA LEU A 132 -9.75 -5.55 18.07
C LEU A 132 -8.33 -5.07 18.42
N GLU A 133 -7.31 -5.84 18.04
CA GLU A 133 -5.91 -5.42 18.10
C GLU A 133 -5.46 -4.82 16.76
N PRO A 134 -4.66 -3.74 16.73
CA PRO A 134 -4.09 -3.20 15.50
C PRO A 134 -3.24 -4.25 14.78
N ASP A 135 -3.55 -4.50 13.51
CA ASP A 135 -2.74 -5.36 12.65
C ASP A 135 -1.67 -4.56 11.89
N ASN A 136 -0.85 -5.26 11.15
CA ASN A 136 0.05 -4.68 10.17
C ASN A 136 -0.73 -4.03 9.00
N PRO A 137 -0.14 -3.07 8.27
CA PRO A 137 -0.75 -2.51 7.07
C PRO A 137 -1.04 -3.53 5.99
N ASP A 138 -2.26 -3.50 5.46
CA ASP A 138 -2.72 -4.30 4.31
C ASP A 138 -2.63 -3.49 3.00
N ARG A 139 -2.15 -2.25 3.07
CA ARG A 139 -1.85 -1.42 1.90
C ARG A 139 -0.74 -0.41 2.17
N LEU A 140 -0.02 -0.05 1.12
CA LEU A 140 0.87 1.11 1.05
C LEU A 140 0.12 2.28 0.43
N VAL A 141 0.51 3.52 0.77
CA VAL A 141 0.04 4.73 0.09
C VAL A 141 1.19 5.69 -0.19
N LEU A 142 1.22 6.29 -1.39
CA LEU A 142 2.02 7.47 -1.70
C LEU A 142 1.08 8.64 -1.93
N ASP A 143 1.22 9.71 -1.15
CA ASP A 143 0.43 10.93 -1.32
C ASP A 143 1.20 11.94 -2.19
N LEU A 144 0.75 12.10 -3.43
CA LEU A 144 1.37 12.89 -4.47
C LEU A 144 0.77 14.28 -4.49
N ASP A 145 1.48 15.22 -3.89
CA ASP A 145 0.94 16.52 -3.50
C ASP A 145 1.62 17.65 -4.31
N PRO A 146 0.90 18.38 -5.18
CA PRO A 146 1.54 19.36 -6.05
C PRO A 146 1.94 20.60 -5.27
N GLY A 147 3.21 21.00 -5.39
CA GLY A 147 3.72 22.25 -4.87
C GLY A 147 3.26 23.45 -5.69
N GLU A 148 3.65 24.65 -5.26
CA GLU A 148 3.30 25.88 -5.98
C GLU A 148 3.87 25.86 -7.41
N GLY A 149 3.01 25.95 -8.42
CA GLY A 149 3.40 25.91 -9.83
C GLY A 149 3.38 24.51 -10.47
N ALA A 150 3.13 23.46 -9.68
CA ALA A 150 2.75 22.14 -10.18
C ALA A 150 1.24 21.94 -10.03
N ASP A 151 0.68 20.99 -10.77
CA ASP A 151 -0.76 20.70 -10.75
C ASP A 151 -1.07 19.19 -10.70
N LEU A 152 -2.36 18.86 -10.90
CA LEU A 152 -2.84 17.48 -10.87
C LEU A 152 -2.26 16.62 -12.01
N ILE A 153 -1.96 17.21 -13.17
CA ILE A 153 -1.35 16.52 -14.31
C ILE A 153 0.11 16.19 -14.00
N ASP A 154 0.82 17.09 -13.32
CA ASP A 154 2.15 16.77 -12.80
C ASP A 154 2.11 15.62 -11.79
N CYS A 155 1.10 15.59 -10.89
CA CYS A 155 0.89 14.46 -10.00
C CYS A 155 0.63 13.15 -10.76
N ALA A 156 -0.15 13.19 -11.85
CA ALA A 156 -0.40 12.01 -12.67
C ALA A 156 0.87 11.48 -13.33
N ARG A 157 1.72 12.37 -13.86
CA ARG A 157 3.03 12.00 -14.40
C ARG A 157 3.90 11.31 -13.35
N VAL A 158 3.97 11.87 -12.15
CA VAL A 158 4.74 11.30 -11.04
C VAL A 158 4.12 9.97 -10.57
N ALA A 159 2.79 9.84 -10.57
CA ALA A 159 2.10 8.59 -10.29
C ALA A 159 2.49 7.48 -11.27
N GLY A 160 2.62 7.80 -12.57
CA GLY A 160 3.11 6.87 -13.59
C GLY A 160 4.51 6.34 -13.28
N TRP A 161 5.45 7.20 -12.89
CA TRP A 161 6.79 6.74 -12.49
C TRP A 161 6.77 5.91 -11.20
N CYS A 162 5.94 6.27 -10.22
CA CYS A 162 5.74 5.44 -9.04
C CYS A 162 5.18 4.05 -9.39
N ARG A 163 4.19 4.00 -10.29
CA ARG A 163 3.59 2.74 -10.77
C ARG A 163 4.64 1.83 -11.38
N GLU A 164 5.49 2.35 -12.25
CA GLU A 164 6.52 1.56 -12.92
C GLU A 164 7.45 0.90 -11.87
N ILE A 165 7.98 1.69 -10.91
CA ILE A 165 8.84 1.16 -9.84
C ILE A 165 8.11 0.13 -8.98
N LEU A 166 6.86 0.40 -8.58
CA LEU A 166 6.08 -0.51 -7.75
C LEU A 166 5.70 -1.80 -8.51
N THR A 167 5.44 -1.70 -9.81
CA THR A 167 5.15 -2.87 -10.67
C THR A 167 6.38 -3.76 -10.79
N ASP A 168 7.57 -3.19 -10.97
CA ASP A 168 8.84 -3.94 -10.97
C ASP A 168 9.10 -4.61 -9.60
N MET A 169 8.59 -4.03 -8.51
CA MET A 169 8.60 -4.63 -7.16
C MET A 169 7.49 -5.67 -6.95
N GLY A 170 6.67 -5.95 -7.96
CA GLY A 170 5.57 -6.91 -7.86
C GLY A 170 4.30 -6.39 -7.20
N LEU A 171 4.18 -5.06 -7.04
CA LEU A 171 3.07 -4.39 -6.40
C LEU A 171 2.20 -3.68 -7.45
N GLU A 172 1.00 -4.21 -7.65
CA GLU A 172 0.00 -3.52 -8.47
C GLU A 172 -0.47 -2.24 -7.79
N THR A 173 -0.73 -1.19 -8.58
CA THR A 173 -1.03 0.14 -8.05
C THR A 173 -2.35 0.70 -8.56
N TYR A 174 -2.98 1.45 -7.68
CA TYR A 174 -4.37 1.86 -7.76
C TYR A 174 -4.48 3.36 -7.46
N PRO A 175 -4.67 4.21 -8.49
CA PRO A 175 -4.68 5.65 -8.31
C PRO A 175 -6.05 6.15 -7.85
N VAL A 176 -6.02 7.09 -6.91
CA VAL A 176 -7.19 7.77 -6.35
C VAL A 176 -6.93 9.26 -6.42
N THR A 177 -7.66 10.00 -7.24
CA THR A 177 -7.58 11.46 -7.17
C THR A 177 -8.05 11.91 -5.79
N SER A 178 -7.25 12.72 -5.09
CA SER A 178 -7.52 13.04 -3.67
C SER A 178 -8.86 13.77 -3.46
N GLY A 179 -9.37 14.41 -4.51
CA GLY A 179 -10.49 15.36 -4.41
C GLY A 179 -10.06 16.71 -3.86
N SER A 180 -8.76 16.98 -3.72
CA SER A 180 -8.26 18.31 -3.33
C SER A 180 -7.29 18.95 -4.29
N LYS A 181 -6.11 18.33 -4.48
CA LYS A 181 -5.05 18.89 -5.30
C LYS A 181 -4.25 17.79 -5.99
N GLY A 182 -3.94 16.73 -5.24
CA GLY A 182 -3.06 15.65 -5.66
C GLY A 182 -3.77 14.32 -5.92
N ILE A 183 -2.95 13.27 -5.96
CA ILE A 183 -3.33 11.87 -6.19
C ILE A 183 -2.77 11.03 -5.05
N HIS A 184 -3.55 10.09 -4.53
CA HIS A 184 -3.05 9.02 -3.68
C HIS A 184 -2.86 7.78 -4.54
N LEU A 185 -1.68 7.17 -4.44
CA LEU A 185 -1.38 5.91 -5.11
C LEU A 185 -1.33 4.80 -4.07
N TYR A 186 -2.25 3.84 -4.16
CA TYR A 186 -2.32 2.71 -3.25
C TYR A 186 -1.73 1.44 -3.88
N ALA A 187 -1.14 0.58 -3.06
CA ALA A 187 -0.76 -0.77 -3.45
C ALA A 187 -1.16 -1.76 -2.33
N PRO A 188 -1.75 -2.93 -2.64
CA PRO A 188 -2.08 -3.92 -1.63
C PRO A 188 -0.80 -4.51 -1.02
N LEU A 189 -0.89 -4.89 0.25
CA LEU A 189 0.16 -5.60 0.97
C LEU A 189 -0.42 -6.88 1.57
N ASP A 190 0.44 -7.85 1.84
CA ASP A 190 0.08 -9.13 2.45
C ASP A 190 -0.17 -9.05 3.98
N GLY A 191 0.16 -7.92 4.61
CA GLY A 191 0.06 -7.75 6.06
C GLY A 191 1.24 -8.32 6.84
N ASP A 192 2.31 -8.78 6.19
CA ASP A 192 3.44 -9.39 6.90
C ASP A 192 4.42 -8.34 7.47
N SER A 193 4.42 -7.13 6.91
CA SER A 193 5.32 -6.03 7.29
C SER A 193 4.69 -4.99 8.22
N THR A 194 5.47 -4.46 9.16
CA THR A 194 5.01 -3.41 10.07
C THR A 194 4.90 -2.04 9.40
N ALA A 195 4.14 -1.12 10.00
CA ALA A 195 3.98 0.23 9.48
C ALA A 195 5.30 1.03 9.35
N ASP A 196 6.25 0.81 10.27
CA ASP A 196 7.56 1.48 10.21
C ASP A 196 8.41 0.97 9.04
N GLU A 197 8.30 -0.32 8.71
CA GLU A 197 8.99 -0.94 7.56
C GLU A 197 8.40 -0.44 6.25
N ILE A 198 7.06 -0.41 6.12
CA ILE A 198 6.37 0.13 4.95
C ILE A 198 6.68 1.62 4.77
N ALA A 199 6.67 2.40 5.85
CA ALA A 199 7.07 3.81 5.79
C ALA A 199 8.51 4.01 5.34
N THR A 200 9.41 3.09 5.71
CA THR A 200 10.80 3.12 5.26
C THR A 200 10.90 2.83 3.76
N VAL A 201 10.16 1.86 3.22
CA VAL A 201 10.17 1.61 1.76
C VAL A 201 9.59 2.77 0.99
N ALA A 202 8.44 3.30 1.43
CA ALA A 202 7.84 4.45 0.78
C ALA A 202 8.82 5.64 0.75
N HIS A 203 9.59 5.85 1.81
CA HIS A 203 10.61 6.88 1.86
C HIS A 203 11.76 6.63 0.87
N GLN A 204 12.29 5.41 0.79
CA GLN A 204 13.37 5.10 -0.15
C GLN A 204 12.90 5.20 -1.60
N LEU A 205 11.67 4.76 -1.90
CA LEU A 205 11.06 4.94 -3.21
C LEU A 205 10.92 6.42 -3.56
N ALA A 206 10.42 7.25 -2.63
CA ALA A 206 10.31 8.69 -2.84
C ALA A 206 11.68 9.34 -3.11
N ARG A 207 12.74 8.90 -2.43
CA ARG A 207 14.11 9.39 -2.64
C ARG A 207 14.70 8.94 -3.97
N ALA A 208 14.52 7.67 -4.34
CA ALA A 208 14.94 7.16 -5.63
C ALA A 208 14.28 7.94 -6.78
N LEU A 209 12.98 8.22 -6.65
CA LEU A 209 12.24 8.99 -7.63
C LEU A 209 12.68 10.47 -7.70
N GLU A 210 13.00 11.08 -6.56
CA GLU A 210 13.61 12.43 -6.52
C GLU A 210 14.99 12.47 -7.18
N GLU A 211 15.81 11.42 -7.02
CA GLU A 211 17.12 11.33 -7.67
C GLU A 211 17.01 11.19 -9.20
N ASP A 212 16.03 10.41 -9.68
CA ASP A 212 15.83 10.16 -11.11
C ASP A 212 15.11 11.33 -11.81
N HIS A 213 14.24 12.04 -11.08
CA HIS A 213 13.43 13.15 -11.61
C HIS A 213 13.51 14.42 -10.74
N PRO A 214 14.72 14.98 -10.51
CA PRO A 214 14.95 16.05 -9.52
C PRO A 214 14.24 17.35 -9.85
N ASP A 215 13.90 17.61 -11.12
CA ASP A 215 13.17 18.81 -11.53
C ASP A 215 11.66 18.70 -11.31
N HIS A 216 11.13 17.50 -11.07
CA HIS A 216 9.69 17.23 -10.96
C HIS A 216 9.26 16.71 -9.59
N VAL A 217 10.18 16.07 -8.84
CA VAL A 217 9.86 15.35 -7.60
C VAL A 217 10.65 15.92 -6.43
N VAL A 218 10.04 15.89 -5.24
CA VAL A 218 10.70 16.15 -3.97
C VAL A 218 10.18 15.18 -2.91
N SER A 219 11.07 14.64 -2.08
CA SER A 219 10.72 13.74 -0.96
C SER A 219 10.90 14.40 0.42
N ASP A 220 11.60 15.53 0.50
CA ASP A 220 11.75 16.33 1.72
C ASP A 220 10.47 17.14 2.01
N MET A 221 10.01 17.06 3.25
CA MET A 221 8.77 17.71 3.70
C MET A 221 8.84 19.25 3.71
N LYS A 222 10.01 19.89 3.57
CA LYS A 222 10.15 21.35 3.52
C LYS A 222 9.40 21.95 2.33
N LYS A 223 8.39 22.77 2.64
CA LYS A 223 7.58 23.49 1.63
C LYS A 223 8.40 24.35 0.67
N SER A 224 9.53 24.89 1.13
CA SER A 224 10.42 25.72 0.30
C SER A 224 11.06 24.98 -0.88
N LEU A 225 11.07 23.65 -0.86
CA LEU A 225 11.66 22.81 -1.92
C LEU A 225 10.63 22.38 -2.97
N ARG A 226 9.35 22.66 -2.77
CA ARG A 226 8.24 22.10 -3.58
C ARG A 226 7.88 22.95 -4.80
N ARG A 227 8.45 24.13 -4.98
CA ARG A 227 8.06 25.03 -6.08
C ARG A 227 8.33 24.36 -7.44
N GLY A 228 7.29 24.21 -8.26
CA GLY A 228 7.32 23.54 -9.56
C GLY A 228 7.45 22.01 -9.48
N LYS A 229 7.30 21.41 -8.29
CA LYS A 229 7.50 19.97 -8.06
C LYS A 229 6.31 19.35 -7.35
N VAL A 230 6.19 18.03 -7.49
CA VAL A 230 5.27 17.19 -6.72
C VAL A 230 6.02 16.64 -5.52
N LEU A 231 5.44 16.81 -4.34
CA LEU A 231 5.88 16.09 -3.16
C LEU A 231 5.38 14.64 -3.23
N VAL A 232 6.28 13.68 -3.06
CA VAL A 232 5.90 12.29 -2.77
C VAL A 232 5.89 12.12 -1.26
N ASP A 233 4.74 12.34 -0.62
CA ASP A 233 4.57 12.18 0.83
C ASP A 233 4.43 10.69 1.19
N TRP A 234 5.57 10.09 1.49
CA TRP A 234 5.70 8.73 1.99
C TRP A 234 5.27 8.58 3.46
N SER A 235 5.15 9.68 4.21
CA SER A 235 4.95 9.64 5.67
C SER A 235 3.56 9.16 6.08
N GLN A 236 2.61 9.14 5.13
CA GLN A 236 1.25 8.62 5.32
C GLN A 236 1.18 7.12 5.67
N ASN A 237 2.28 6.39 5.49
CA ASN A 237 2.42 4.98 5.87
C ASN A 237 2.77 4.78 7.35
N ASN A 238 3.10 5.84 8.09
CA ASN A 238 3.31 5.73 9.53
C ASN A 238 1.99 5.31 10.22
N GLY A 239 2.05 4.33 11.13
CA GLY A 239 0.86 3.74 11.77
C GLY A 239 0.00 4.72 12.58
N HIS A 240 0.52 5.91 12.92
CA HIS A 240 -0.24 6.96 13.61
C HIS A 240 -0.85 8.01 12.68
N LYS A 241 -0.63 7.90 11.36
CA LYS A 241 -1.20 8.79 10.34
C LYS A 241 -2.48 8.22 9.77
N THR A 242 -3.29 9.10 9.21
CA THR A 242 -4.52 8.75 8.52
C THR A 242 -4.59 9.53 7.23
N THR A 243 -5.02 8.88 6.16
CA THR A 243 -5.21 9.45 4.83
C THR A 243 -6.71 9.50 4.54
N ILE A 244 -7.16 10.39 3.65
CA ILE A 244 -8.57 10.39 3.24
C ILE A 244 -8.93 9.00 2.71
N CYS A 245 -10.05 8.46 3.18
CA CYS A 245 -10.54 7.19 2.69
C CYS A 245 -11.02 7.34 1.24
N PRO A 246 -10.71 6.38 0.34
CA PRO A 246 -11.35 6.32 -0.97
C PRO A 246 -12.88 6.45 -0.85
N TYR A 247 -13.49 7.12 -1.81
CA TYR A 247 -14.92 7.48 -1.85
C TYR A 247 -15.40 8.49 -0.79
N SER A 248 -14.54 8.99 0.10
CA SER A 248 -14.95 10.05 1.04
C SER A 248 -15.06 11.40 0.34
N LEU A 249 -16.07 12.19 0.72
CA LEU A 249 -16.19 13.59 0.31
C LEU A 249 -15.05 14.43 0.88
N ARG A 250 -14.80 15.58 0.25
CA ARG A 250 -13.82 16.58 0.70
C ARG A 250 -14.53 17.84 1.16
N GLY A 251 -14.14 18.38 2.31
CA GLY A 251 -14.70 19.64 2.84
C GLY A 251 -14.11 20.86 2.12
N ARG A 252 -14.38 20.96 0.82
CA ARG A 252 -13.97 22.05 -0.08
C ARG A 252 -15.17 22.90 -0.46
N LEU A 253 -14.98 23.88 -1.35
CA LEU A 253 -16.08 24.71 -1.84
C LEU A 253 -17.15 23.88 -2.53
N GLU A 254 -16.74 22.89 -3.32
CA GLU A 254 -17.60 21.93 -4.02
C GLU A 254 -17.45 20.53 -3.39
N PRO A 255 -18.48 19.67 -3.49
CA PRO A 255 -18.49 18.33 -2.91
C PRO A 255 -17.70 17.33 -3.77
N THR A 256 -16.41 17.60 -3.94
CA THR A 256 -15.48 16.69 -4.61
C THR A 256 -15.17 15.46 -3.75
N VAL A 257 -14.77 14.37 -4.38
CA VAL A 257 -14.54 13.06 -3.74
C VAL A 257 -13.08 12.63 -3.87
N ALA A 258 -12.57 11.88 -2.90
CA ALA A 258 -11.39 11.04 -3.07
C ALA A 258 -11.72 9.88 -4.03
N ALA A 259 -11.75 10.17 -5.33
CA ALA A 259 -12.34 9.32 -6.35
C ALA A 259 -11.31 8.37 -6.96
N PRO A 260 -11.50 7.04 -6.84
CA PRO A 260 -10.69 6.04 -7.52
C PRO A 260 -10.81 6.15 -9.03
N ARG A 261 -9.68 5.97 -9.73
CA ARG A 261 -9.57 6.14 -11.19
C ARG A 261 -8.91 4.93 -11.82
N THR A 262 -9.17 4.72 -13.11
CA THR A 262 -8.32 3.83 -13.91
C THR A 262 -7.03 4.54 -14.32
N TRP A 263 -6.03 3.78 -14.77
CA TRP A 263 -4.80 4.36 -15.30
C TRP A 263 -5.04 5.16 -16.59
N GLU A 264 -5.94 4.69 -17.46
CA GLU A 264 -6.34 5.42 -18.67
C GLU A 264 -6.89 6.82 -18.34
N GLU A 265 -7.72 6.91 -17.30
CA GLU A 265 -8.25 8.20 -16.85
C GLU A 265 -7.18 9.11 -16.23
N VAL A 266 -6.22 8.53 -15.51
CA VAL A 266 -5.13 9.30 -14.88
C VAL A 266 -4.17 9.86 -15.92
N GLU A 267 -3.98 9.15 -17.03
CA GLU A 267 -3.14 9.57 -18.15
C GLU A 267 -3.83 10.56 -19.09
N ASP A 268 -5.14 10.81 -18.91
CA ASP A 268 -5.89 11.78 -19.71
C ASP A 268 -5.42 13.22 -19.41
N PRO A 269 -5.05 14.02 -20.43
CA PRO A 269 -4.68 15.43 -20.26
C PRO A 269 -5.81 16.31 -19.71
N GLN A 270 -7.05 15.85 -19.70
CA GLN A 270 -8.22 16.51 -19.13
C GLN A 270 -8.53 16.04 -17.69
N LEU A 271 -7.63 15.28 -17.06
CA LEU A 271 -7.80 14.79 -15.69
C LEU A 271 -8.18 15.92 -14.73
N ARG A 272 -9.26 15.67 -13.99
CA ARG A 272 -9.76 16.54 -12.91
C ARG A 272 -10.29 15.71 -11.76
N HIS A 273 -10.48 16.37 -10.62
CA HIS A 273 -11.23 15.80 -9.51
C HIS A 273 -12.71 15.63 -9.88
N LEU A 274 -13.32 14.57 -9.34
CA LEU A 274 -14.72 14.26 -9.57
C LEU A 274 -15.59 14.76 -8.41
N GLY A 275 -16.79 15.23 -8.75
CA GLY A 275 -17.85 15.54 -7.81
C GLY A 275 -18.59 14.29 -7.33
N MET A 276 -19.36 14.42 -6.26
CA MET A 276 -20.13 13.32 -5.68
C MET A 276 -21.13 12.67 -6.66
N ASP A 277 -21.75 13.47 -7.54
CA ASP A 277 -22.75 12.98 -8.50
C ASP A 277 -22.10 12.09 -9.57
N GLU A 278 -20.94 12.51 -10.08
CA GLU A 278 -20.16 11.76 -11.08
C GLU A 278 -19.65 10.44 -10.52
N VAL A 279 -19.19 10.44 -9.26
CA VAL A 279 -18.77 9.20 -8.59
C VAL A 279 -19.95 8.24 -8.39
N LEU A 280 -21.16 8.75 -8.12
CA LEU A 280 -22.35 7.91 -8.04
C LEU A 280 -22.74 7.34 -9.40
N GLU A 281 -22.63 8.11 -10.48
CA GLU A 281 -22.87 7.62 -11.84
C GLU A 281 -21.93 6.46 -12.20
N LEU A 282 -20.62 6.59 -11.91
CA LEU A 282 -19.64 5.51 -12.11
C LEU A 282 -19.96 4.28 -11.25
N ALA A 283 -20.29 4.48 -9.98
CA ALA A 283 -20.65 3.39 -9.07
C ALA A 283 -21.91 2.63 -9.55
N GLU A 284 -22.91 3.34 -10.09
CA GLU A 284 -24.13 2.74 -10.64
C GLU A 284 -23.91 2.02 -11.98
N ALA A 285 -22.88 2.41 -12.72
CA ALA A 285 -22.39 1.67 -13.87
C ALA A 285 -21.62 0.38 -13.48
N GLY A 286 -21.34 0.19 -12.19
CA GLY A 286 -20.62 -0.96 -11.65
C GLY A 286 -19.10 -0.82 -11.70
N GLU A 287 -18.59 0.40 -11.83
CA GLU A 287 -17.16 0.67 -11.89
C GLU A 287 -16.57 0.83 -10.48
N ASP A 288 -15.65 -0.06 -10.11
CA ASP A 288 -14.82 0.05 -8.90
C ASP A 288 -13.37 -0.31 -9.24
N PRO A 289 -12.56 0.67 -9.70
CA PRO A 289 -11.16 0.44 -10.09
C PRO A 289 -10.29 -0.09 -8.95
N ILE A 290 -10.74 -0.02 -7.69
CA ILE A 290 -9.97 -0.38 -6.50
C ILE A 290 -10.60 -1.51 -5.70
N ALA A 291 -11.54 -2.25 -6.29
CA ALA A 291 -12.14 -3.43 -5.68
C ALA A 291 -11.09 -4.40 -5.09
N PRO A 292 -9.94 -4.67 -5.73
CA PRO A 292 -8.91 -5.56 -5.18
C PRO A 292 -8.26 -5.10 -3.87
N LEU A 293 -8.31 -3.80 -3.52
CA LEU A 293 -7.82 -3.28 -2.24
C LEU A 293 -8.83 -3.47 -1.09
N GLY A 294 -10.09 -3.74 -1.42
CA GLY A 294 -11.17 -3.82 -0.47
C GLY A 294 -11.15 -5.11 0.34
N LEU A 295 -11.59 -5.04 1.61
CA LEU A 295 -11.84 -6.25 2.38
C LEU A 295 -13.07 -6.97 1.79
N THR A 296 -12.87 -8.17 1.25
CA THR A 296 -13.96 -9.03 0.79
C THR A 296 -14.39 -10.00 1.89
N ALA A 297 -15.68 -10.33 1.96
CA ALA A 297 -16.25 -11.24 2.97
C ALA A 297 -15.67 -12.68 2.94
N GLN A 298 -14.90 -13.04 1.90
CA GLN A 298 -14.21 -14.34 1.82
C GLN A 298 -12.80 -14.32 2.42
N ALA A 299 -12.22 -13.16 2.70
CA ALA A 299 -10.90 -13.04 3.33
C ALA A 299 -10.92 -13.33 4.85
N SER A 300 -12.09 -13.46 5.46
CA SER A 300 -12.25 -13.68 6.92
C SER A 300 -12.28 -15.16 7.33
N GLY A 301 -11.59 -16.04 6.62
CA GLY A 301 -11.63 -17.49 6.89
C GLY A 301 -10.35 -18.24 6.56
N ALA A 302 -9.71 -18.77 7.61
CA ALA A 302 -8.73 -19.88 7.62
C ALA A 302 -7.25 -19.57 7.31
N SER A 303 -6.57 -18.90 8.26
CA SER A 303 -5.14 -19.19 8.48
C SER A 303 -5.00 -20.42 9.38
N THR A 304 -5.03 -21.61 8.78
CA THR A 304 -4.57 -22.83 9.45
C THR A 304 -3.11 -23.04 9.08
N LEU A 305 -2.23 -22.99 10.09
CA LEU A 305 -0.80 -23.32 10.01
C LEU A 305 -0.60 -24.74 9.43
N GLN A 306 -0.48 -24.85 8.11
CA GLN A 306 0.23 -25.93 7.44
C GLN A 306 1.57 -25.38 6.99
N ALA A 307 2.62 -26.21 7.00
CA ALA A 307 3.97 -25.83 6.58
C ALA A 307 3.89 -25.11 5.22
N ARG A 308 4.10 -23.79 5.23
CA ARG A 308 3.84 -22.89 4.09
C ARG A 308 4.63 -23.37 2.88
N ASP A 309 3.95 -23.55 1.77
CA ASP A 309 4.58 -23.76 0.48
C ASP A 309 5.20 -22.45 0.02
N ARG A 310 6.52 -22.29 0.21
CA ARG A 310 7.25 -21.04 -0.08
C ARG A 310 7.14 -20.57 -1.53
N LEU A 311 6.76 -21.46 -2.46
CA LEU A 311 6.60 -21.16 -3.88
C LEU A 311 5.14 -20.88 -4.27
N GLU A 312 4.21 -20.83 -3.32
CA GLU A 312 2.78 -20.57 -3.58
C GLU A 312 2.56 -19.24 -4.31
N VAL A 313 3.16 -18.16 -3.79
CA VAL A 313 3.08 -16.82 -4.40
C VAL A 313 3.73 -16.79 -5.77
N TYR A 314 4.88 -17.46 -5.95
CA TYR A 314 5.54 -17.54 -7.24
C TYR A 314 4.66 -18.22 -8.30
N ARG A 315 4.05 -19.37 -7.96
CA ARG A 315 3.21 -20.12 -8.90
C ARG A 315 1.91 -19.41 -9.21
N SER A 316 1.33 -18.64 -8.27
CA SER A 316 0.10 -17.90 -8.53
C SER A 316 0.31 -16.73 -9.49
N LYS A 317 1.55 -16.21 -9.59
CA LYS A 317 1.96 -15.13 -10.49
C LYS A 317 2.42 -15.60 -11.87
N ARG A 318 2.35 -16.89 -12.20
CA ARG A 318 2.82 -17.44 -13.48
C ARG A 318 1.77 -18.31 -14.15
N ASP A 319 1.71 -18.22 -15.47
CA ASP A 319 0.90 -19.06 -16.31
C ASP A 319 1.84 -19.93 -17.17
N PRO A 320 2.00 -21.23 -16.88
CA PRO A 320 2.93 -22.11 -17.60
C PRO A 320 2.69 -22.19 -19.11
N GLU A 321 1.51 -21.79 -19.59
CA GLU A 321 1.21 -21.74 -21.03
C GLU A 321 1.68 -20.43 -21.69
N LYS A 322 1.98 -19.39 -20.91
CA LYS A 322 2.34 -18.04 -21.41
C LYS A 322 3.74 -17.58 -21.00
N THR A 323 4.26 -18.08 -19.89
CA THR A 323 5.53 -17.62 -19.30
C THR A 323 6.63 -18.67 -19.54
N PRO A 324 7.80 -18.30 -20.13
CA PRO A 324 8.92 -19.23 -20.33
C PRO A 324 9.62 -19.66 -19.03
N GLU A 325 9.30 -19.04 -17.91
CA GLU A 325 9.89 -19.32 -16.60
C GLU A 325 9.53 -20.72 -16.06
N PRO A 326 10.42 -21.36 -15.27
CA PRO A 326 10.15 -22.69 -14.70
C PRO A 326 9.07 -22.61 -13.62
N VAL A 327 7.99 -23.40 -13.76
CA VAL A 327 6.89 -23.47 -12.78
C VAL A 327 6.75 -24.91 -12.24
N PRO A 328 7.42 -25.26 -11.13
CA PRO A 328 7.32 -26.60 -10.56
C PRO A 328 5.93 -26.85 -9.96
N GLN A 329 5.44 -28.08 -10.04
CA GLN A 329 4.15 -28.46 -9.45
C GLN A 329 4.20 -28.44 -7.90
N ALA A 330 3.09 -28.07 -7.26
CA ALA A 330 2.95 -28.16 -5.82
C ALA A 330 3.15 -29.61 -5.34
N ARG A 331 4.06 -29.82 -4.39
CA ARG A 331 4.34 -31.15 -3.82
C ARG A 331 3.69 -31.26 -2.43
N SER A 332 3.21 -32.45 -2.08
CA SER A 332 2.70 -32.75 -0.74
C SER A 332 3.79 -32.56 0.33
N GLY A 333 3.38 -32.17 1.54
CA GLY A 333 4.30 -31.74 2.61
C GLY A 333 5.34 -32.76 3.08
N ALA A 334 5.18 -34.06 2.81
CA ALA A 334 6.22 -35.06 3.09
C ALA A 334 7.29 -35.10 1.98
N ASP A 335 6.86 -35.05 0.71
CA ASP A 335 7.76 -35.12 -0.46
C ASP A 335 8.56 -33.83 -0.67
N ALA A 336 8.03 -32.69 -0.22
CA ALA A 336 8.72 -31.40 -0.27
C ALA A 336 9.85 -31.30 0.77
N ALA A 337 9.65 -31.85 1.97
CA ALA A 337 10.63 -31.82 3.04
C ALA A 337 11.85 -32.71 2.74
N ASP A 338 11.61 -33.92 2.22
CA ASP A 338 12.66 -34.88 1.86
C ASP A 338 13.50 -34.39 0.66
N ALA A 339 12.86 -33.80 -0.36
CA ALA A 339 13.56 -33.24 -1.51
C ALA A 339 14.34 -31.95 -1.19
N ALA A 340 13.81 -31.09 -0.30
CA ALA A 340 14.52 -29.91 0.18
C ALA A 340 15.75 -30.30 1.01
N GLN A 341 15.66 -31.35 1.83
CA GLN A 341 16.77 -31.93 2.59
C GLN A 341 17.84 -32.52 1.65
N GLU A 342 17.47 -33.34 0.66
CA GLU A 342 18.41 -33.89 -0.34
C GLU A 342 19.09 -32.81 -1.19
N ALA A 343 18.36 -31.77 -1.60
CA ALA A 343 18.93 -30.66 -2.38
C ALA A 343 19.86 -29.76 -1.54
N LEU A 344 19.61 -29.61 -0.24
CA LEU A 344 20.48 -28.90 0.71
C LEU A 344 21.78 -29.68 0.97
N GLU A 345 21.75 -31.02 0.90
CA GLU A 345 22.89 -31.90 1.17
C GLU A 345 23.75 -32.20 -0.08
N ALA A 346 23.22 -32.00 -1.29
CA ALA A 346 23.87 -32.43 -2.54
C ALA A 346 24.78 -31.38 -3.23
N SER A 347 24.69 -30.09 -2.91
CA SER A 347 25.52 -29.05 -3.55
C SER A 347 25.79 -27.86 -2.62
N ALA A 348 26.94 -27.20 -2.79
CA ALA A 348 27.22 -25.96 -2.08
C ALA A 348 26.16 -24.90 -2.47
N PRO A 349 25.60 -24.15 -1.49
CA PRO A 349 24.54 -23.19 -1.77
C PRO A 349 25.01 -22.16 -2.80
N MET A 350 24.13 -21.84 -3.75
CA MET A 350 24.42 -20.91 -4.84
C MET A 350 23.85 -19.51 -4.62
N PHE A 351 24.34 -18.55 -5.39
CA PHE A 351 23.62 -17.32 -5.69
C PHE A 351 23.47 -17.15 -7.20
N VAL A 352 22.50 -16.34 -7.58
CA VAL A 352 22.41 -15.76 -8.92
C VAL A 352 22.07 -14.28 -8.77
N ILE A 353 22.68 -13.46 -9.61
CA ILE A 353 22.27 -12.08 -9.84
C ILE A 353 21.85 -12.02 -11.30
N GLN A 354 20.57 -11.76 -11.53
CA GLN A 354 20.03 -11.59 -12.88
C GLN A 354 19.88 -10.10 -13.16
N GLU A 355 20.36 -9.66 -14.32
CA GLU A 355 20.05 -8.35 -14.87
C GLU A 355 18.71 -8.45 -15.60
N HIS A 356 17.75 -7.66 -15.16
CA HIS A 356 16.38 -7.70 -15.64
C HIS A 356 16.02 -6.36 -16.29
N HIS A 357 15.91 -6.38 -17.61
CA HIS A 357 15.43 -5.27 -18.45
C HIS A 357 13.91 -5.35 -18.54
N ALA A 358 13.26 -5.09 -17.41
CA ALA A 358 11.82 -4.90 -17.33
C ALA A 358 11.44 -3.47 -17.77
N SER A 359 10.38 -2.90 -17.20
CA SER A 359 10.05 -1.49 -17.44
C SER A 359 11.20 -0.55 -17.02
N ARG A 360 11.91 -0.89 -15.94
CA ARG A 360 13.25 -0.38 -15.62
C ARG A 360 14.24 -1.52 -15.44
N LEU A 361 15.49 -1.20 -15.79
CA LEU A 361 16.63 -2.02 -15.47
C LEU A 361 16.78 -2.17 -13.95
N HIS A 362 16.79 -3.40 -13.46
CA HIS A 362 17.13 -3.74 -12.09
C HIS A 362 17.90 -5.06 -12.05
N TRP A 363 18.46 -5.39 -10.87
CA TRP A 363 19.16 -6.66 -10.66
C TRP A 363 18.44 -7.47 -9.60
N ASP A 364 18.00 -8.66 -9.96
CA ASP A 364 17.47 -9.62 -9.00
C ASP A 364 18.61 -10.35 -8.32
N PHE A 365 18.87 -10.01 -7.07
CA PHE A 365 19.84 -10.70 -6.24
C PHE A 365 19.16 -11.85 -5.50
N ARG A 366 19.56 -13.09 -5.80
CA ARG A 366 18.92 -14.29 -5.27
C ARG A 366 19.92 -15.21 -4.60
N LEU A 367 19.58 -15.69 -3.41
CA LEU A 367 20.42 -16.54 -2.57
C LEU A 367 19.70 -17.86 -2.31
N GLN A 368 20.37 -18.99 -2.59
CA GLN A 368 19.83 -20.30 -2.27
C GLN A 368 19.81 -20.49 -0.75
N HIS A 369 18.62 -20.66 -0.18
CA HIS A 369 18.45 -21.00 1.21
C HIS A 369 17.16 -21.79 1.43
N SER A 370 17.21 -22.83 2.27
CA SER A 370 16.04 -23.64 2.64
C SER A 370 15.23 -24.17 1.44
N GLY A 371 15.93 -24.64 0.39
CA GLY A 371 15.30 -25.28 -0.78
C GLY A 371 14.71 -24.33 -1.83
N VAL A 372 14.84 -23.01 -1.66
CA VAL A 372 14.37 -21.99 -2.61
C VAL A 372 15.45 -20.94 -2.86
N LEU A 373 15.21 -20.06 -3.83
CA LEU A 373 15.96 -18.82 -4.06
C LEU A 373 15.25 -17.67 -3.37
N VAL A 374 15.78 -17.25 -2.22
CA VAL A 374 15.32 -16.04 -1.53
C VAL A 374 15.82 -14.83 -2.29
N SER A 375 14.91 -13.93 -2.65
CA SER A 375 15.13 -13.01 -3.77
C SER A 375 14.88 -11.55 -3.39
N TRP A 376 15.73 -10.67 -3.90
CA TRP A 376 15.61 -9.22 -3.75
C TRP A 376 15.78 -8.51 -5.08
N ALA A 377 14.85 -7.63 -5.44
CA ALA A 377 15.04 -6.69 -6.53
C ALA A 377 15.92 -5.52 -6.05
N VAL A 378 17.02 -5.27 -6.76
CA VAL A 378 18.00 -4.21 -6.47
C VAL A 378 18.05 -3.25 -7.66
N PRO A 379 17.26 -2.14 -7.64
CA PRO A 379 17.11 -1.26 -8.80
C PRO A 379 18.42 -0.68 -9.36
N LYS A 380 19.41 -0.49 -8.49
CA LYS A 380 20.69 0.13 -8.84
C LYS A 380 21.86 -0.87 -8.85
N GLY A 381 21.56 -2.16 -8.88
CA GLY A 381 22.52 -3.25 -8.84
C GLY A 381 23.18 -3.41 -7.46
N PRO A 382 23.71 -4.60 -7.15
CA PRO A 382 24.45 -4.80 -5.92
C PRO A 382 25.69 -3.88 -5.89
N PRO A 383 25.99 -3.25 -4.75
CA PRO A 383 27.12 -2.34 -4.67
C PRO A 383 28.44 -3.11 -4.89
N LEU A 384 29.35 -2.51 -5.66
CA LEU A 384 30.71 -3.01 -5.86
C LEU A 384 31.73 -2.32 -4.94
N GLU A 385 31.31 -1.28 -4.22
CA GLU A 385 32.11 -0.54 -3.25
C GLU A 385 31.48 -0.62 -1.86
N THR A 386 32.28 -0.57 -0.79
CA THR A 386 31.82 -0.85 0.59
C THR A 386 31.13 0.31 1.29
N ASP A 387 31.15 1.51 0.72
CA ASP A 387 30.60 2.75 1.29
C ASP A 387 29.24 3.15 0.67
N VAL A 388 28.70 2.29 -0.21
CA VAL A 388 27.43 2.52 -0.91
C VAL A 388 26.41 1.46 -0.46
N ASN A 389 25.33 1.92 0.15
CA ASN A 389 24.17 1.07 0.44
C ASN A 389 23.16 1.15 -0.70
N ARG A 390 22.52 0.04 -1.03
CA ARG A 390 21.46 -0.01 -2.06
C ARG A 390 20.15 -0.51 -1.45
N LEU A 391 19.04 0.02 -1.94
CA LEU A 391 17.72 -0.54 -1.63
C LEU A 391 17.66 -1.94 -2.25
N ALA A 392 17.27 -2.92 -1.45
CA ALA A 392 16.95 -4.27 -1.86
C ALA A 392 15.53 -4.60 -1.37
N VAL A 393 14.60 -4.74 -2.31
CA VAL A 393 13.21 -5.04 -2.00
C VAL A 393 13.05 -6.55 -2.08
N GLN A 394 12.66 -7.20 -0.99
CA GLN A 394 12.45 -8.64 -1.01
C GLN A 394 11.22 -8.96 -1.88
N THR A 395 11.38 -9.86 -2.84
CA THR A 395 10.30 -10.35 -3.71
C THR A 395 9.88 -11.75 -3.27
N GLU A 396 8.90 -12.36 -3.94
CA GLU A 396 8.57 -13.77 -3.71
C GLU A 396 9.80 -14.69 -3.86
N ASP A 397 9.80 -15.82 -3.15
CA ASP A 397 10.83 -16.85 -3.31
C ASP A 397 10.70 -17.52 -4.68
N HIS A 398 11.83 -17.87 -5.28
CA HIS A 398 11.86 -18.49 -6.61
C HIS A 398 12.31 -19.96 -6.52
N PRO A 399 11.88 -20.83 -7.45
CA PRO A 399 12.36 -22.20 -7.48
C PRO A 399 13.85 -22.25 -7.84
N LEU A 400 14.58 -23.26 -7.36
CA LEU A 400 16.03 -23.40 -7.64
C LEU A 400 16.34 -23.46 -9.14
N GLU A 401 15.44 -24.06 -9.92
CA GLU A 401 15.51 -24.15 -11.38
C GLU A 401 15.57 -22.76 -12.05
N TYR A 402 14.95 -21.75 -11.43
CA TYR A 402 15.00 -20.35 -11.89
C TYR A 402 16.42 -19.77 -11.87
N GLY A 403 17.32 -20.32 -11.04
CA GLY A 403 18.69 -19.83 -10.90
C GLY A 403 19.54 -19.95 -12.16
N THR A 404 19.06 -20.69 -13.16
CA THR A 404 19.70 -20.86 -14.47
C THR A 404 18.89 -20.26 -15.62
N PHE A 405 17.79 -19.58 -15.32
CA PHE A 405 16.91 -18.99 -16.32
C PHE A 405 17.53 -17.72 -16.92
N GLU A 406 17.55 -17.70 -18.26
CA GLU A 406 17.79 -16.52 -19.10
C GLU A 406 16.75 -16.55 -20.23
N GLY A 407 16.19 -15.41 -20.58
CA GLY A 407 15.17 -15.34 -21.63
C GLY A 407 14.36 -14.06 -21.60
N THR A 408 13.39 -13.97 -22.50
CA THR A 408 12.47 -12.84 -22.61
C THR A 408 11.11 -13.24 -22.07
N ILE A 409 10.68 -12.60 -20.99
CA ILE A 409 9.33 -12.73 -20.43
C ILE A 409 8.42 -11.78 -21.22
N PRO A 410 7.26 -12.24 -21.74
CA PRO A 410 6.37 -11.36 -22.52
C PRO A 410 5.97 -10.10 -21.73
N GLU A 411 5.96 -8.94 -22.39
CA GLU A 411 5.68 -7.64 -21.75
C GLU A 411 4.34 -7.56 -21.00
N ALA A 412 3.35 -8.36 -21.40
CA ALA A 412 2.03 -8.40 -20.76
C ALA A 412 1.96 -9.28 -19.51
N GLU A 413 3.00 -10.08 -19.25
CA GLU A 413 3.06 -11.00 -18.13
C GLU A 413 3.81 -10.37 -16.95
N TYR A 414 3.60 -10.92 -15.76
CA TYR A 414 4.28 -10.43 -14.55
C TYR A 414 5.79 -10.55 -14.69
N GLY A 415 6.51 -9.45 -14.49
CA GLY A 415 7.96 -9.39 -14.69
C GLY A 415 8.37 -9.43 -16.16
N GLY A 416 7.53 -8.95 -17.08
CA GLY A 416 7.86 -8.84 -18.50
C GLY A 416 9.16 -8.06 -18.74
N GLY A 417 10.04 -8.61 -19.58
CA GLY A 417 11.38 -8.06 -19.81
C GLY A 417 12.40 -9.11 -20.24
N GLU A 418 13.60 -8.64 -20.60
CA GLU A 418 14.75 -9.51 -20.86
C GLU A 418 15.49 -9.80 -19.55
N VAL A 419 15.66 -11.09 -19.23
CA VAL A 419 16.39 -11.58 -18.05
C VAL A 419 17.68 -12.25 -18.52
N THR A 420 18.81 -11.77 -18.03
CA THR A 420 20.14 -12.36 -18.28
C THR A 420 20.89 -12.56 -16.96
N ILE A 421 21.78 -13.55 -16.90
CA ILE A 421 22.57 -13.81 -15.69
C ILE A 421 23.78 -12.89 -15.68
N TRP A 422 23.72 -11.87 -14.83
CA TRP A 422 24.80 -10.92 -14.59
C TRP A 422 25.96 -11.58 -13.84
N ASP A 423 25.67 -12.36 -12.80
CA ASP A 423 26.66 -13.22 -12.14
C ASP A 423 25.99 -14.41 -11.44
N THR A 424 26.75 -15.47 -11.20
CA THR A 424 26.31 -16.63 -10.43
C THR A 424 27.52 -17.33 -9.82
N GLY A 425 27.31 -18.10 -8.76
CA GLY A 425 28.39 -18.86 -8.15
C GLY A 425 27.97 -19.43 -6.82
N SER A 426 28.94 -19.74 -5.97
CA SER A 426 28.69 -20.26 -4.63
C SER A 426 28.59 -19.14 -3.60
N ILE A 427 27.88 -19.40 -2.51
CA ILE A 427 27.86 -18.53 -1.34
C ILE A 427 28.45 -19.22 -0.11
N GLU A 428 29.13 -18.42 0.71
CA GLU A 428 29.41 -18.76 2.10
C GLU A 428 28.44 -17.95 2.97
N ILE A 429 27.55 -18.65 3.67
CA ILE A 429 26.59 -18.02 4.57
C ILE A 429 27.30 -17.76 5.91
N GLU A 430 27.73 -16.52 6.16
CA GLU A 430 28.28 -16.12 7.46
C GLU A 430 27.17 -16.03 8.51
N LYS A 431 26.01 -15.51 8.10
CA LYS A 431 24.90 -15.27 9.00
C LYS A 431 23.60 -15.26 8.21
N TRP A 432 22.66 -16.09 8.62
CA TRP A 432 21.31 -16.05 8.09
C TRP A 432 20.33 -15.94 9.24
N ARG A 433 19.73 -14.77 9.39
CA ARG A 433 18.60 -14.53 10.28
C ARG A 433 17.45 -14.12 9.38
N GLU A 434 16.59 -15.10 9.07
CA GLU A 434 15.38 -14.90 8.27
C GLU A 434 14.65 -13.62 8.75
N GLY A 435 14.29 -12.75 7.81
CA GLY A 435 13.62 -11.47 8.11
C GLY A 435 14.41 -10.47 8.98
N ARG A 436 15.72 -10.61 9.16
CA ARG A 436 16.52 -9.65 9.95
C ARG A 436 17.81 -9.23 9.32
N GLU A 437 18.67 -10.20 9.03
CA GLU A 437 19.99 -9.92 8.48
C GLU A 437 20.51 -11.18 7.78
N VAL A 438 20.97 -10.99 6.56
CA VAL A 438 21.61 -12.00 5.74
C VAL A 438 22.97 -11.45 5.39
N ILE A 439 24.00 -12.14 5.86
CA ILE A 439 25.39 -11.83 5.58
C ILE A 439 25.97 -13.03 4.88
N VAL A 440 26.35 -12.80 3.63
CA VAL A 440 26.90 -13.82 2.74
C VAL A 440 28.15 -13.30 2.08
N VAL A 441 29.10 -14.20 1.82
CA VAL A 441 30.19 -13.95 0.88
C VAL A 441 29.82 -14.63 -0.43
N CYS A 442 29.69 -13.86 -1.49
CA CYS A 442 29.38 -14.35 -2.83
C CYS A 442 30.68 -14.54 -3.62
N HIS A 443 30.87 -15.73 -4.16
CA HIS A 443 32.01 -16.10 -5.00
C HIS A 443 31.54 -16.22 -6.45
N GLY A 444 31.50 -15.09 -7.15
CA GLY A 444 31.04 -15.03 -8.55
C GLY A 444 32.05 -15.55 -9.57
N ARG A 445 31.61 -15.63 -10.83
CA ARG A 445 32.45 -16.05 -11.94
C ARG A 445 33.55 -15.03 -12.21
N PRO A 446 34.74 -15.43 -12.74
CA PRO A 446 35.79 -14.50 -13.14
C PRO A 446 35.35 -13.42 -14.14
N ASP A 447 34.40 -13.74 -15.01
CA ASP A 447 33.82 -12.88 -16.05
C ASP A 447 32.42 -12.36 -15.68
N GLY A 448 31.92 -12.67 -14.48
CA GLY A 448 30.63 -12.19 -13.99
C GLY A 448 30.69 -10.76 -13.43
N GLY A 449 29.52 -10.19 -13.13
CA GLY A 449 29.37 -8.82 -12.63
C GLY A 449 30.15 -8.48 -11.36
N LEU A 450 30.47 -9.47 -10.52
CA LEU A 450 31.31 -9.28 -9.33
C LEU A 450 32.82 -9.30 -9.64
N GLY A 451 33.21 -9.74 -10.85
CA GLY A 451 34.58 -9.76 -11.37
C GLY A 451 35.47 -10.87 -10.81
N GLY A 452 34.89 -11.98 -10.35
CA GLY A 452 35.61 -13.10 -9.71
C GLY A 452 36.22 -12.79 -8.34
N ILE A 453 35.95 -11.60 -7.78
CA ILE A 453 36.42 -11.20 -6.46
C ILE A 453 35.34 -11.59 -5.45
N PRO A 454 35.65 -12.37 -4.40
CA PRO A 454 34.70 -12.65 -3.33
C PRO A 454 34.19 -11.34 -2.69
N ARG A 455 32.87 -11.16 -2.66
CA ARG A 455 32.24 -9.95 -2.13
C ARG A 455 31.31 -10.30 -0.99
N ARG A 456 31.49 -9.59 0.12
CA ARG A 456 30.67 -9.74 1.32
C ARG A 456 29.50 -8.77 1.25
N TYR A 457 28.30 -9.31 1.21
CA TYR A 457 27.06 -8.55 1.22
C TYR A 457 26.37 -8.68 2.57
N ALA A 458 25.80 -7.57 3.05
CA ALA A 458 25.04 -7.54 4.28
C ALA A 458 23.67 -6.96 3.96
N LEU A 459 22.73 -7.84 3.63
CA LEU A 459 21.32 -7.50 3.57
C LEU A 459 20.86 -7.31 5.02
N ILE A 460 20.56 -6.07 5.40
CA ILE A 460 20.06 -5.74 6.73
C ILE A 460 18.62 -5.26 6.62
N HIS A 461 17.72 -5.93 7.33
CA HIS A 461 16.34 -5.52 7.43
C HIS A 461 16.22 -4.20 8.20
N THR A 462 15.56 -3.20 7.62
CA THR A 462 15.57 -1.84 8.17
C THR A 462 14.74 -1.65 9.44
N GLY A 463 13.98 -2.65 9.88
CA GLY A 463 13.19 -2.63 11.12
C GLY A 463 13.98 -2.84 12.43
N GLY A 464 15.31 -2.99 12.39
CA GLY A 464 16.10 -3.56 13.49
C GLY A 464 16.96 -2.63 14.38
N MET A 465 17.05 -1.32 14.12
CA MET A 465 17.88 -0.42 14.94
C MET A 465 17.09 0.22 16.11
N GLY A 466 16.68 -0.60 17.08
CA GLY A 466 16.03 -0.07 18.29
C GLY A 466 15.58 -1.12 19.30
N SER A 467 16.39 -1.32 20.35
CA SER A 467 16.04 -1.91 21.66
C SER A 467 15.65 -3.40 21.74
N SER A 468 16.16 -4.03 22.79
CA SER A 468 16.16 -5.46 23.06
C SER A 468 14.85 -6.03 23.63
N ARG A 469 14.60 -7.30 23.26
CA ARG A 469 13.60 -8.29 23.72
C ARG A 469 12.21 -8.20 23.08
N LYS A 470 11.93 -9.09 22.13
CA LYS A 470 10.58 -9.51 21.73
C LYS A 470 10.54 -11.02 21.40
N THR A 471 9.33 -11.56 21.51
CA THR A 471 8.93 -12.99 21.52
C THR A 471 8.94 -13.66 20.14
N ALA A 472 8.76 -14.98 20.09
CA ALA A 472 8.81 -15.78 18.85
C ALA A 472 7.83 -15.34 17.74
N ALA A 473 6.68 -14.75 18.09
CA ALA A 473 5.74 -14.16 17.13
C ALA A 473 6.19 -12.79 16.55
N ALA A 474 7.27 -12.20 17.09
CA ALA A 474 7.93 -11.01 16.56
C ALA A 474 9.12 -11.35 15.63
N GLN A 475 9.39 -12.64 15.38
CA GLN A 475 10.45 -13.09 14.45
C GLN A 475 9.95 -13.37 13.04
N GLU A 476 8.65 -13.59 12.82
CA GLU A 476 8.07 -13.78 11.46
C GLU A 476 7.71 -12.47 10.74
N LYS A 477 7.56 -11.34 11.47
CA LYS A 477 6.91 -10.09 11.03
C LYS A 477 7.83 -9.03 10.35
N ALA A 478 8.95 -9.43 9.75
CA ALA A 478 10.01 -8.51 9.32
C ALA A 478 10.57 -8.86 7.91
N GLN A 479 9.70 -9.07 6.93
CA GLN A 479 10.05 -9.78 5.68
C GLN A 479 10.21 -8.94 4.39
N ALA A 480 10.05 -7.62 4.34
CA ALA A 480 9.99 -6.95 3.02
C ALA A 480 11.19 -6.04 2.63
N ASN A 481 11.87 -5.36 3.57
CA ASN A 481 12.69 -4.19 3.20
C ASN A 481 14.12 -4.26 3.73
N TRP A 482 15.07 -4.36 2.79
CA TRP A 482 16.47 -4.62 3.09
C TRP A 482 17.36 -3.52 2.53
N LEU A 483 18.39 -3.15 3.30
CA LEU A 483 19.55 -2.42 2.78
C LEU A 483 20.62 -3.44 2.46
N LEU A 484 21.10 -3.43 1.23
CA LEU A 484 22.21 -4.24 0.75
C LEU A 484 23.54 -3.50 0.87
#